data_AF-A0A6P1EY31-F1
#
_entry.id   AF-A0A6P1EY31-F1
#
_cell.length_a   1.000
_cell.length_b   1.000
_cell.length_c   1.000
_cell.angle_alpha   90.00
_cell.angle_beta   90.00
_cell.angle_gamma   90.00
#
_symmetry.space_group_name_H-M   'P 1'
#
loop_
_entity.id
_entity.type
_entity.pdbx_description
1 polymer ?
#
loop_
_entity_poly.entity_id
_entity_poly.type
_entity_poly.pdbx_seq_one_letter_code
_entity_poly.pdbx_strand_id
1 'polypeptide(L)'
;MAGIDDKITALEFTRDSSKTRDQVRLILDDAARVVQGEKLVLTDVSDSVVSGVARNFVRVQHAQFRFTLTPGADGGTRVGLRIPDYLRVRETMLAFIPVSPWTAPAYKTLRELSGYVSSRL
;
A
#
# COMPACT_ATOMS: atom_id res chain seq x y z
N MET A 1 -1.65 17.49 -14.61
CA MET A 1 -1.81 16.88 -13.27
C MET A 1 -1.87 15.38 -13.47
N ALA A 2 -1.01 14.61 -12.78
CA ALA A 2 -1.06 13.15 -12.83
C ALA A 2 -2.40 12.65 -12.25
N GLY A 3 -3.03 11.69 -12.93
CA GLY A 3 -4.28 11.07 -12.50
C GLY A 3 -4.10 10.30 -11.19
N ILE A 4 -5.21 9.93 -10.55
CA ILE A 4 -5.14 9.11 -9.32
C ILE A 4 -4.50 7.75 -9.59
N ASP A 5 -4.72 7.20 -10.79
CA ASP A 5 -4.06 5.99 -11.29
C ASP A 5 -2.54 6.12 -11.31
N ASP A 6 -2.02 7.23 -11.86
CA ASP A 6 -0.58 7.50 -11.91
C ASP A 6 0.01 7.64 -10.51
N LYS A 7 -0.73 8.30 -9.60
CA LYS A 7 -0.31 8.48 -8.21
C LYS A 7 -0.25 7.15 -7.46
N ILE A 8 -1.24 6.27 -7.63
CA ILE A 8 -1.28 4.95 -7.01
C ILE A 8 -0.17 4.06 -7.61
N THR A 9 -0.02 4.09 -8.93
CA THR A 9 1.05 3.36 -9.64
C THR A 9 2.44 3.80 -9.16
N ALA A 10 2.64 5.10 -8.89
CA ALA A 10 3.89 5.61 -8.34
C ALA A 10 4.20 5.14 -6.91
N LEU A 11 3.22 4.60 -6.16
CA LEU A 11 3.45 3.98 -4.85
C LEU A 11 3.88 2.52 -4.97
N GLU A 12 3.59 1.88 -6.10
CA GLU A 12 4.03 0.53 -6.37
C GLU A 12 5.53 0.50 -6.64
N PHE A 13 6.20 -0.52 -6.10
CA PHE A 13 7.63 -0.68 -6.31
C PHE A 13 8.00 -2.15 -6.31
N THR A 14 9.15 -2.45 -6.91
CA THR A 14 9.85 -3.71 -6.74
C THR A 14 11.28 -3.38 -6.32
N ARG A 15 11.72 -3.92 -5.19
CA ARG A 15 13.06 -3.63 -4.65
C ARG A 15 13.69 -4.89 -4.08
N ASP A 16 14.98 -5.05 -4.32
CA ASP A 16 15.79 -6.07 -3.66
C ASP A 16 16.21 -5.58 -2.28
N SER A 17 16.12 -6.45 -1.28
CA SER A 17 16.60 -6.20 0.08
C SER A 17 17.61 -7.28 0.47
N SER A 18 18.62 -6.88 1.23
CA SER A 18 19.56 -7.82 1.88
C SER A 18 18.92 -8.54 3.07
N LYS A 19 17.70 -8.17 3.45
CA LYS A 19 16.97 -8.77 4.57
C LYS A 19 16.37 -10.12 4.21
N THR A 20 16.31 -10.99 5.21
CA THR A 20 15.60 -12.25 5.08
C THR A 20 14.09 -11.99 5.02
N ARG A 21 13.34 -12.97 4.50
CA ARG A 21 11.89 -12.88 4.38
C ARG A 21 11.20 -12.54 5.70
N ASP A 22 11.65 -13.16 6.79
CA ASP A 22 11.04 -12.98 8.11
C ASP A 22 11.30 -11.58 8.66
N GLN A 23 12.48 -10.99 8.37
CA GLN A 23 12.77 -9.60 8.68
C GLN A 23 11.91 -8.62 7.87
N VAL A 24 11.67 -8.93 6.59
CA VAL A 24 10.75 -8.13 5.77
C VAL A 24 9.34 -8.19 6.33
N ARG A 25 8.86 -9.37 6.76
CA ARG A 25 7.54 -9.51 7.40
C ARG A 25 7.41 -8.62 8.64
N LEU A 26 8.41 -8.59 9.51
CA LEU A 26 8.43 -7.69 10.67
C LEU A 26 8.33 -6.22 10.26
N ILE A 27 8.99 -5.81 9.17
CA ILE A 27 8.87 -4.44 8.64
C ILE A 27 7.46 -4.16 8.14
N LEU A 28 6.80 -5.10 7.49
CA LEU A 28 5.42 -4.94 7.02
C LEU A 28 4.45 -4.79 8.19
N ASP A 29 4.58 -5.63 9.22
CA ASP A 29 3.76 -5.55 10.43
C ASP A 29 3.96 -4.24 11.18
N ASP A 30 5.21 -3.79 11.29
CA ASP A 30 5.55 -2.52 11.91
C ASP A 30 5.01 -1.33 11.10
N ALA A 31 5.15 -1.37 9.77
CA ALA A 31 4.56 -0.37 8.89
C ALA A 31 3.04 -0.28 9.06
N ALA A 32 2.35 -1.42 9.17
CA ALA A 32 0.90 -1.45 9.39
C ALA A 32 0.47 -0.87 10.76
N ARG A 33 1.37 -0.87 11.76
CA ARG A 33 1.12 -0.27 13.09
C ARG A 33 1.44 1.22 13.14
N VAL A 34 2.44 1.67 12.38
CA VAL A 34 2.91 3.06 12.41
C VAL A 34 2.07 3.97 11.54
N VAL A 35 1.55 3.47 10.41
CA VAL A 35 0.77 4.31 9.49
C VAL A 35 -0.51 4.80 10.16
N GLN A 36 -0.74 6.11 10.11
CA GLN A 36 -1.88 6.77 10.74
C GLN A 36 -2.85 7.28 9.68
N GLY A 37 -4.10 6.82 9.73
CA GLY A 37 -5.17 7.34 8.87
C GLY A 37 -6.29 6.33 8.70
N GLU A 38 -5.96 5.18 8.11
CA GLU A 38 -6.86 4.04 8.00
C GLU A 38 -6.38 2.86 8.83
N LYS A 39 -7.32 2.00 9.22
CA LYS A 39 -6.98 0.69 9.76
C LYS A 39 -6.47 -0.19 8.63
N LEU A 40 -5.17 -0.47 8.65
CA LEU A 40 -4.56 -1.48 7.80
C LEU A 40 -4.78 -2.86 8.42
N VAL A 41 -5.28 -3.79 7.60
CA VAL A 41 -5.41 -5.20 7.98
C VAL A 41 -4.58 -6.01 7.00
N LEU A 42 -3.51 -6.63 7.51
CA LEU A 42 -2.70 -7.57 6.73
C LEU A 42 -3.30 -8.96 6.82
N THR A 43 -3.18 -9.73 5.73
CA THR A 43 -3.61 -11.10 5.62
C THR A 43 -2.56 -11.86 4.82
N ASP A 44 -1.91 -12.83 5.47
CA ASP A 44 -1.03 -13.77 4.81
C ASP A 44 -1.85 -14.65 3.87
N VAL A 45 -1.55 -14.58 2.58
CA VAL A 45 -2.20 -15.41 1.55
C VAL A 45 -1.35 -16.64 1.29
N SER A 46 -0.03 -16.48 1.32
CA SER A 46 0.94 -17.58 1.21
C SER A 46 2.26 -17.18 1.86
N ASP A 47 3.22 -18.11 1.85
CA ASP A 47 4.59 -17.87 2.33
C ASP A 47 5.35 -16.77 1.58
N SER A 48 4.92 -16.44 0.36
CA SER A 48 5.53 -15.44 -0.51
C SER A 48 4.61 -14.26 -0.82
N VAL A 49 3.39 -14.24 -0.27
CA VAL A 49 2.41 -13.21 -0.58
C VAL A 49 1.68 -12.76 0.69
N VAL A 50 1.85 -11.48 1.01
CA VAL A 50 1.09 -10.79 2.06
C VAL A 50 0.12 -9.83 1.38
N SER A 51 -1.18 -10.02 1.56
CA SER A 51 -2.17 -9.04 1.09
C SER A 51 -2.57 -8.13 2.23
N GLY A 52 -3.07 -6.95 1.91
CA GLY A 52 -3.60 -6.04 2.91
C GLY A 52 -4.74 -5.19 2.39
N VAL A 53 -5.57 -4.72 3.31
CA VAL A 53 -6.68 -3.82 3.01
C VAL A 53 -6.60 -2.59 3.90
N ALA A 54 -6.82 -1.42 3.29
CA ALA A 54 -6.99 -0.16 3.99
C ALA A 54 -8.48 0.10 4.21
N ARG A 55 -8.90 0.24 5.47
CA ARG A 55 -10.30 0.50 5.85
C ARG A 55 -10.43 1.74 6.71
N ASN A 56 -11.50 2.49 6.53
CA ASN A 56 -11.82 3.59 7.44
C ASN A 56 -12.38 3.08 8.78
N PHE A 57 -12.61 4.02 9.72
CA PHE A 57 -13.14 3.72 11.06
C PHE A 57 -14.53 3.06 11.05
N VAL A 58 -15.32 3.24 9.99
CA VAL A 58 -16.63 2.59 9.79
C VAL A 58 -16.53 1.28 8.98
N ARG A 59 -15.32 0.74 8.82
CA ARG A 59 -15.00 -0.55 8.17
C ARG A 59 -15.25 -0.62 6.66
N VAL A 60 -15.43 0.51 5.98
CA VAL A 60 -15.49 0.56 4.51
C VAL A 60 -14.09 0.35 3.96
N GLN A 61 -13.95 -0.58 3.01
CA GLN A 61 -12.71 -0.84 2.31
C GLN A 61 -12.42 0.27 1.29
N HIS A 62 -11.28 0.92 1.46
CA HIS A 62 -10.80 1.98 0.59
C HIS A 62 -9.76 1.50 -0.42
N ALA A 63 -8.96 0.49 -0.07
CA ALA A 63 -8.00 -0.09 -1.00
C ALA A 63 -7.61 -1.51 -0.59
N GLN A 64 -7.18 -2.29 -1.58
CA GLN A 64 -6.50 -3.56 -1.42
C GLN A 64 -5.11 -3.46 -2.05
N PHE A 65 -4.12 -3.98 -1.34
CA PHE A 65 -2.73 -4.03 -1.78
C PHE A 65 -2.14 -5.42 -1.50
N ARG A 66 -1.00 -5.69 -2.13
CA ARG A 66 -0.29 -6.96 -2.01
C ARG A 66 1.21 -6.74 -2.06
N PHE A 67 1.90 -7.35 -1.11
CA PHE A 67 3.34 -7.55 -1.11
C PHE A 67 3.66 -8.96 -1.61
N THR A 68 4.53 -9.05 -2.60
CA THR A 68 5.15 -10.29 -3.05
C THR A 68 6.57 -10.35 -2.52
N LEU A 69 6.92 -11.43 -1.84
CA LEU A 69 8.21 -11.71 -1.23
C LEU A 69 8.86 -12.87 -1.98
N THR A 70 9.89 -12.58 -2.78
CA THR A 70 10.63 -13.58 -3.53
C THR A 70 12.02 -13.73 -2.91
N PRO A 71 12.37 -14.89 -2.33
CA PRO A 71 13.72 -15.10 -1.81
C PRO A 71 14.75 -15.05 -2.94
N GLY A 72 15.85 -14.34 -2.70
CA GLY A 72 17.01 -14.29 -3.57
C GLY A 72 18.01 -15.40 -3.23
N ALA A 73 18.91 -15.71 -4.18
CA ALA A 73 19.93 -16.73 -4.00
C ALA A 73 20.91 -16.41 -2.85
N ASP A 74 21.13 -15.13 -2.57
CA ASP A 74 22.09 -14.65 -1.56
C ASP A 74 21.48 -14.51 -0.15
N GLY A 75 20.32 -15.12 0.10
CA GLY A 75 19.60 -15.02 1.38
C GLY A 75 18.83 -13.71 1.59
N GLY A 76 18.90 -12.78 0.63
CA GLY A 76 18.06 -11.58 0.57
C GLY A 76 16.64 -11.86 0.07
N THR A 77 15.80 -10.83 0.05
CA THR A 77 14.39 -10.93 -0.40
C THR A 77 14.05 -9.79 -1.34
N ARG A 78 13.53 -10.12 -2.52
CA ARG A 78 12.90 -9.18 -3.42
C ARG A 78 11.46 -8.92 -2.98
N VAL A 79 11.12 -7.66 -2.78
CA VAL A 79 9.82 -7.22 -2.31
C VAL A 79 9.14 -6.42 -3.40
N GLY A 80 7.93 -6.83 -3.79
CA GLY A 80 7.08 -6.12 -4.74
C GLY A 80 5.79 -5.67 -4.08
N LEU A 81 5.49 -4.36 -4.10
CA LEU A 81 4.20 -3.81 -3.68
C LEU A 81 3.33 -3.52 -4.91
N ARG A 82 2.09 -4.03 -4.90
CA ARG A 82 1.04 -3.74 -5.88
C ARG A 82 -0.26 -3.32 -5.20
N ILE A 83 -1.03 -2.44 -5.83
CA ILE A 83 -2.29 -1.90 -5.33
C ILE A 83 -3.36 -2.11 -6.42
N PRO A 84 -3.86 -3.34 -6.58
CA PRO A 84 -4.73 -3.70 -7.70
C PRO A 84 -6.14 -3.10 -7.62
N ASP A 85 -6.61 -2.73 -6.42
CA ASP A 85 -7.96 -2.24 -6.22
C ASP A 85 -8.00 -1.10 -5.20
N TYR A 86 -8.71 -0.02 -5.53
CA TYR A 86 -8.89 1.13 -4.65
C TYR A 86 -10.15 1.93 -5.01
N LEU A 87 -10.80 2.46 -3.97
CA LEU A 87 -11.99 3.28 -4.06
C LEU A 87 -11.62 4.67 -4.61
N ARG A 88 -12.36 5.10 -5.62
CA ARG A 88 -12.26 6.45 -6.19
C ARG A 88 -13.46 7.26 -5.72
N VAL A 89 -13.21 8.36 -5.02
CA VAL A 89 -14.27 9.26 -4.57
C VAL A 89 -14.15 10.58 -5.31
N ARG A 90 -15.28 11.12 -5.76
CA ARG A 90 -15.35 12.47 -6.32
C ARG A 90 -15.34 13.47 -5.16
N GLU A 91 -14.44 14.45 -5.19
CA GLU A 91 -14.44 15.60 -4.26
C GLU A 91 -15.69 16.52 -4.42
N THR A 92 -16.68 16.14 -5.24
CA THR A 92 -17.74 17.03 -5.74
C THR A 92 -19.03 17.05 -4.92
N MET A 93 -19.08 16.48 -3.70
CA MET A 93 -20.33 16.51 -2.90
C MET A 93 -20.70 17.92 -2.39
N LEU A 94 -19.82 18.93 -2.48
CA LEU A 94 -20.17 20.33 -2.18
C LEU A 94 -19.53 21.29 -3.21
N ALA A 95 -20.40 21.93 -4.01
CA ALA A 95 -20.21 23.12 -4.85
C ALA A 95 -19.66 22.98 -6.30
N PHE A 96 -20.62 22.80 -7.24
CA PHE A 96 -20.74 23.44 -8.56
C PHE A 96 -19.45 23.76 -9.37
N ILE A 97 -19.02 22.78 -10.22
CA ILE A 97 -18.21 22.87 -11.47
C ILE A 97 -16.88 23.68 -11.37
N PRO A 98 -15.67 23.08 -11.52
CA PRO A 98 -15.26 22.13 -12.56
C PRO A 98 -14.70 20.81 -11.98
N VAL A 99 -14.69 19.76 -12.80
CA VAL A 99 -14.42 18.37 -12.39
C VAL A 99 -13.02 18.25 -11.77
N SER A 100 -12.98 18.20 -10.43
CA SER A 100 -11.77 18.06 -9.61
C SER A 100 -11.28 16.62 -9.57
N PRO A 101 -9.97 16.38 -9.32
CA PRO A 101 -9.36 15.06 -9.47
C PRO A 101 -9.96 14.07 -8.46
N TRP A 102 -10.26 12.87 -8.93
CA TRP A 102 -10.61 11.74 -8.08
C TRP A 102 -9.55 11.57 -6.99
N THR A 103 -9.94 11.61 -5.71
CA THR A 103 -9.05 11.30 -4.60
C THR A 103 -9.28 9.87 -4.17
N ALA A 104 -8.21 9.09 -3.98
CA ALA A 104 -8.30 7.83 -3.29
C ALA A 104 -8.21 8.11 -1.79
N PRO A 105 -9.26 7.78 -1.00
CA PRO A 105 -9.28 8.07 0.44
C PRO A 105 -8.05 7.48 1.17
N ALA A 106 -7.66 6.26 0.81
CA ALA A 106 -6.50 5.58 1.37
C ALA A 106 -5.15 6.04 0.81
N TYR A 107 -5.10 7.03 -0.10
CA TYR A 107 -3.85 7.42 -0.77
C TYR A 107 -2.74 7.81 0.21
N LYS A 108 -3.09 8.62 1.24
CA LYS A 108 -2.12 9.09 2.23
C LYS A 108 -1.54 7.91 3.01
N THR A 109 -2.39 7.03 3.53
CA THR A 109 -2.00 5.81 4.25
C THR A 109 -1.15 4.89 3.37
N LEU A 110 -1.53 4.66 2.12
CA LEU A 110 -0.75 3.83 1.19
C LEU A 110 0.61 4.45 0.86
N ARG A 111 0.67 5.79 0.76
CA ARG A 111 1.92 6.51 0.53
C ARG A 111 2.86 6.41 1.73
N GLU A 112 2.33 6.56 2.94
CA GLU A 112 3.10 6.38 4.17
C GLU A 112 3.58 4.94 4.33
N LEU A 113 2.72 3.96 4.05
CA LEU A 113 3.07 2.54 4.05
C LEU A 113 4.19 2.22 3.05
N SER A 114 4.00 2.62 1.79
CA SER A 114 4.99 2.41 0.72
C SER A 114 6.32 3.06 1.06
N GLY A 115 6.31 4.32 1.54
CA GLY A 115 7.50 5.03 1.98
C GLY A 115 8.21 4.35 3.16
N TYR A 116 7.45 3.91 4.17
CA TYR A 116 7.99 3.23 5.35
C TYR A 116 8.73 1.94 4.98
N VAL A 117 8.08 1.09 4.18
CA VAL A 117 8.65 -0.17 3.74
C VAL A 117 9.86 0.09 2.84
N SER A 118 9.71 0.93 1.81
CA SER A 118 10.80 1.23 0.87
C SER A 118 12.05 1.82 1.54
N SER A 119 11.90 2.60 2.62
CA SER A 119 13.02 3.16 3.37
C SER A 119 13.81 2.14 4.22
N ARG A 120 13.20 1.00 4.53
CA ARG A 120 13.75 -0.03 5.43
C ARG A 120 14.16 -1.32 4.72
N LEU A 121 13.84 -1.46 3.44
CA LEU A 121 14.33 -2.54 2.58
C LEU A 121 15.77 -2.29 2.16
#